data_AF-A0A928QAG4-F1
#
_entry.id   AF-A0A928QAG4-F1
#
_cell.length_a   1.000
_cell.length_b   1.000
_cell.length_c   1.000
_cell.angle_alpha   90.00
_cell.angle_beta   90.00
_cell.angle_gamma   90.00
#
_symmetry.space_group_name_H-M   'P 1'
#
loop_
_entity.id
_entity.type
_entity.pdbx_description
1 polymer ?
#
loop_
_entity_poly.entity_id
_entity_poly.type
_entity_poly.pdbx_seq_one_letter_code
_entity_poly.pdbx_strand_id
1 'polypeptide(L)'
;MFDLIAIPFGWFMRLIYQVVDSYGISLIIFTIVLKLLTFHSSYKTQVNSARIAMLNPKMEKIRKSYANNPQRLQEEQNRLYQQEGINPSAGCLSNLVTMFVLMGVYQVVMRPITHILRMSDQAAEAKTLLSAWLKENNITEKYLEGRPELIILKYAKSNPEIFSSLEGFSEKLGDFKNTFLGFDLGAQPTLSPETWNGTAILLAMIPILSGVLQLVLTIITQRHSKKNNPAMQGMGAMNLMLYMMPLMSVWIGFSVPAGVGFYWLINSLLSLFTTLGLYAYLNPKRMVKINEKEKQKQLAKGPTWTQRMMEASAQYSNEQNGSPRAGGNRTRYADGDDGMSRKERAEYERKLIEAARQRAALKYGETVPDEGEDDQ
;
A
#
# COMPACT_ATOMS: atom_id res chain seq x y z
N MET A 1 -11.99 -9.69 -15.72
CA MET A 1 -10.78 -9.48 -14.86
C MET A 1 -11.14 -9.42 -13.39
N PHE A 2 -12.15 -8.64 -12.98
CA PHE A 2 -12.56 -8.56 -11.56
C PHE A 2 -13.12 -9.87 -11.00
N ASP A 3 -13.80 -10.69 -11.82
CA ASP A 3 -14.34 -11.98 -11.36
C ASP A 3 -13.25 -12.98 -10.94
N LEU A 4 -12.06 -12.90 -11.54
CA LEU A 4 -10.92 -13.77 -11.19
C LEU A 4 -10.51 -13.60 -9.71
N ILE A 5 -10.66 -12.38 -9.17
CA ILE A 5 -10.36 -12.06 -7.77
C ILE A 5 -11.62 -12.21 -6.90
N ALA A 6 -12.79 -11.85 -7.42
CA ALA A 6 -14.04 -11.88 -6.67
C ALA A 6 -14.52 -13.31 -6.35
N ILE A 7 -14.30 -14.28 -7.24
CA ILE A 7 -14.70 -15.68 -7.03
C ILE A 7 -14.03 -16.32 -5.79
N PRO A 8 -12.68 -16.32 -5.65
CA PRO A 8 -12.05 -16.90 -4.47
C PRO A 8 -12.38 -16.12 -3.19
N PHE A 9 -12.48 -14.79 -3.27
CA PHE A 9 -12.90 -13.95 -2.14
C PHE A 9 -14.33 -14.29 -1.70
N GLY A 10 -15.24 -14.49 -2.65
CA GLY A 10 -16.62 -14.91 -2.38
C GLY A 10 -16.71 -16.31 -1.77
N TRP A 11 -15.89 -17.27 -2.22
CA TRP A 11 -15.82 -18.60 -1.62
C TRP A 11 -15.35 -18.53 -0.18
N PHE A 12 -14.31 -17.75 0.07
CA PHE A 12 -13.79 -17.56 1.40
C PHE A 12 -14.78 -16.84 2.32
N MET A 13 -15.43 -15.77 1.82
CA MET A 13 -16.46 -15.05 2.59
C MET A 13 -17.66 -15.94 2.92
N ARG A 14 -18.10 -16.77 1.97
CA ARG A 14 -19.17 -17.76 2.19
C ARG A 14 -18.78 -18.76 3.25
N LEU A 15 -17.57 -19.31 3.20
CA LEU A 15 -17.09 -20.28 4.19
C LEU A 15 -17.18 -19.69 5.60
N ILE A 16 -16.71 -18.45 5.79
CA ILE A 16 -16.81 -17.77 7.08
C ILE A 16 -18.29 -17.61 7.48
N TYR A 17 -19.13 -17.12 6.56
CA TYR A 17 -20.55 -16.90 6.82
C TYR A 17 -21.28 -18.18 7.24
N GLN A 18 -21.00 -19.32 6.61
CA GLN A 18 -21.61 -20.61 6.97
C GLN A 18 -21.26 -21.06 8.40
N VAL A 19 -20.15 -20.58 8.96
CA VAL A 19 -19.71 -20.94 10.32
C VAL A 19 -20.28 -19.97 11.37
N VAL A 20 -20.32 -18.68 11.08
CA VAL A 20 -20.70 -17.64 12.07
C VAL A 20 -22.14 -17.14 11.93
N ASP A 21 -22.77 -17.39 10.78
CA ASP A 21 -24.15 -17.02 10.47
C ASP A 21 -24.47 -15.53 10.73
N SER A 22 -23.48 -14.67 10.48
CA SER A 22 -23.58 -13.22 10.64
C SER A 22 -22.68 -12.54 9.63
N TYR A 23 -23.26 -11.71 8.76
CA TYR A 23 -22.50 -11.07 7.69
C TYR A 23 -21.48 -10.06 8.24
N GLY A 24 -21.84 -9.30 9.28
CA GLY A 24 -20.93 -8.35 9.93
C GLY A 24 -19.73 -9.01 10.60
N ILE A 25 -19.96 -10.10 11.34
CA ILE A 25 -18.87 -10.89 11.94
C ILE A 25 -18.01 -11.53 10.85
N SER A 26 -18.63 -12.00 9.77
CA SER A 26 -17.91 -12.54 8.62
C SER A 26 -16.95 -11.51 8.03
N LEU A 27 -17.38 -10.24 7.90
CA LEU A 27 -16.51 -9.17 7.38
C LEU A 27 -15.33 -8.90 8.31
N ILE A 28 -15.53 -8.94 9.63
CA ILE A 28 -14.45 -8.76 10.61
C ILE A 28 -13.42 -9.87 10.47
N ILE A 29 -13.84 -11.14 10.50
CA ILE A 29 -12.95 -12.31 10.40
C ILE A 29 -12.21 -12.29 9.06
N PHE A 30 -12.94 -12.04 7.97
CA PHE A 30 -12.37 -11.93 6.64
C PHE A 30 -11.26 -10.88 6.59
N THR A 31 -11.50 -9.69 7.16
CA THR A 31 -10.51 -8.61 7.22
C THR A 31 -9.29 -8.98 8.06
N ILE A 32 -9.48 -9.65 9.20
CA ILE A 32 -8.39 -10.12 10.06
C ILE A 32 -7.52 -11.12 9.30
N VAL A 33 -8.13 -12.12 8.64
CA VAL A 33 -7.38 -13.13 7.89
C VAL A 33 -6.59 -12.50 6.75
N LEU A 34 -7.20 -11.60 5.97
CA LEU A 34 -6.49 -10.87 4.93
C LEU A 34 -5.31 -10.05 5.48
N LYS A 35 -5.47 -9.43 6.65
CA LYS A 35 -4.37 -8.71 7.30
C LYS A 35 -3.25 -9.63 7.73
N LEU A 36 -3.56 -10.81 8.27
CA LEU A 36 -2.54 -11.80 8.63
C LEU A 36 -1.80 -12.32 7.40
N LEU A 37 -2.52 -12.61 6.31
CA LEU A 37 -1.91 -13.05 5.05
C LEU A 37 -0.99 -11.99 4.44
N THR A 38 -1.39 -10.72 4.50
CA THR A 38 -0.60 -9.60 3.95
C THR A 38 0.46 -9.08 4.91
N PHE A 39 0.44 -9.48 6.19
CA PHE A 39 1.34 -8.98 7.24
C PHE A 39 2.82 -9.16 6.89
N HIS A 40 3.20 -10.29 6.29
CA HIS A 40 4.58 -10.52 5.84
C HIS A 40 5.06 -9.48 4.82
N SER A 41 4.19 -9.13 3.86
CA SER A 41 4.47 -8.09 2.89
C SER A 41 4.60 -6.73 3.57
N SER A 42 3.66 -6.39 4.45
CA SER A 42 3.70 -5.14 5.22
C SER A 42 4.96 -5.02 6.09
N TYR A 43 5.37 -6.10 6.75
CA TYR A 43 6.62 -6.16 7.52
C TYR A 43 7.82 -5.83 6.65
N LYS A 44 7.96 -6.49 5.49
CA LYS A 44 9.07 -6.23 4.56
C LYS A 44 9.09 -4.79 4.05
N THR A 45 7.94 -4.25 3.68
CA THR A 45 7.80 -2.86 3.26
C THR A 45 8.23 -1.90 4.37
N GLN A 46 7.79 -2.15 5.61
CA GLN A 46 8.15 -1.31 6.76
C GLN A 46 9.65 -1.36 7.09
N VAL A 47 10.27 -2.55 7.00
CA VAL A 47 11.73 -2.72 7.15
C VAL A 47 12.47 -1.94 6.07
N ASN A 48 12.05 -2.03 4.81
CA ASN A 48 12.67 -1.28 3.71
C ASN A 48 12.57 0.24 3.93
N SER A 49 11.41 0.75 4.34
CA SER A 49 11.22 2.16 4.69
C SER A 49 12.10 2.60 5.86
N ALA A 50 12.27 1.75 6.88
CA ALA A 50 13.15 2.03 8.01
C ALA A 50 14.63 2.05 7.58
N ARG A 51 15.07 1.17 6.66
CA ARG A 51 16.42 1.21 6.08
C ARG A 51 16.66 2.48 5.27
N ILE A 52 15.69 2.92 4.47
CA ILE A 52 15.74 4.22 3.78
C ILE A 52 15.94 5.35 4.78
N ALA A 53 15.22 5.32 5.91
CA ALA A 53 15.35 6.35 6.94
C ALA A 53 16.76 6.40 7.57
N MET A 54 17.49 5.29 7.63
CA MET A 54 18.87 5.27 8.11
C MET A 54 19.85 5.97 7.15
N LEU A 55 19.47 6.15 5.87
CA LEU A 55 20.30 6.81 4.86
C LEU A 55 20.14 8.34 4.84
N ASN A 56 19.20 8.89 5.60
CA ASN A 56 18.94 10.33 5.64
C ASN A 56 20.17 11.22 5.87
N PRO A 57 21.14 10.91 6.77
CA PRO A 57 22.33 11.75 6.91
C PRO A 57 23.18 11.79 5.62
N LYS A 58 23.24 10.68 4.87
CA LYS A 58 23.94 10.65 3.57
C LYS A 58 23.13 11.39 2.49
N MET A 59 21.81 11.21 2.49
CA MET A 59 20.90 11.90 1.58
C MET A 59 20.94 13.42 1.77
N GLU A 60 21.11 13.90 3.00
CA GLU A 60 21.23 15.34 3.27
C GLU A 60 22.54 15.92 2.72
N LYS A 61 23.66 15.17 2.83
CA LYS A 61 24.92 15.57 2.19
C LYS A 61 24.76 15.67 0.67
N ILE A 62 24.19 14.65 0.02
CA ILE A 62 23.93 14.67 -1.43
C ILE A 62 23.04 15.87 -1.80
N ARG A 63 21.99 16.15 -1.03
CA ARG A 63 21.11 17.31 -1.27
C ARG A 63 21.84 18.64 -1.17
N LYS A 64 22.76 18.79 -0.21
CA LYS A 64 23.57 20.01 -0.06
C LYS A 64 24.59 20.14 -1.20
N SER A 65 25.28 19.05 -1.55
CA SER A 65 26.27 19.03 -2.63
C SER A 65 25.66 19.34 -4.00
N TYR A 66 24.46 18.84 -4.29
CA TYR A 66 23.81 18.98 -5.61
C TYR A 66 22.56 19.87 -5.58
N ALA A 67 22.46 20.82 -4.65
CA ALA A 67 21.30 21.70 -4.50
C ALA A 67 20.95 22.46 -5.81
N ASN A 68 21.97 22.80 -6.60
CA ASN A 68 21.83 23.55 -7.85
C ASN A 68 21.62 22.66 -9.10
N ASN A 69 21.66 21.33 -8.96
CA ASN A 69 21.52 20.41 -10.09
C ASN A 69 20.51 19.29 -9.75
N PRO A 70 19.21 19.49 -10.02
CA PRO A 70 18.18 18.51 -9.68
C PRO A 70 18.33 17.17 -10.42
N GLN A 71 18.91 17.19 -11.63
CA GLN A 71 19.16 15.96 -12.39
C GLN A 71 20.23 15.10 -11.72
N ARG A 72 21.40 15.69 -11.40
CA ARG A 72 22.47 14.97 -10.67
C ARG A 72 22.06 14.58 -9.26
N LEU A 73 21.27 15.42 -8.60
CA LEU A 73 20.70 15.09 -7.30
C LEU A 73 19.91 13.79 -7.37
N GLN A 74 19.05 13.61 -8.37
CA GLN A 74 18.25 12.39 -8.50
C GLN A 74 19.10 11.16 -8.85
N GLU A 75 20.13 11.33 -9.67
CA GLU A 75 21.08 10.27 -10.04
C GLU A 75 21.89 9.77 -8.83
N GLU A 76 22.51 10.67 -8.07
CA GLU A 76 23.31 10.31 -6.89
C GLU A 76 22.44 9.74 -5.75
N GLN A 77 21.20 10.22 -5.60
CA GLN A 77 20.24 9.59 -4.68
C GLN A 77 19.93 8.14 -5.08
N ASN A 78 19.68 7.89 -6.36
CA ASN A 78 19.43 6.54 -6.87
C ASN A 78 20.67 5.65 -6.72
N ARG A 79 21.87 6.20 -6.99
CA ARG A 79 23.15 5.52 -6.83
C ARG A 79 23.39 5.10 -5.39
N LEU A 80 23.11 5.97 -4.42
CA LEU A 80 23.20 5.64 -3.00
C LEU A 80 22.25 4.49 -2.61
N TYR A 81 20.98 4.54 -3.04
CA TYR A 81 20.03 3.46 -2.77
C TYR A 81 20.49 2.12 -3.34
N GLN A 82 21.08 2.15 -4.53
CA GLN A 82 21.65 0.96 -5.14
C GLN A 82 22.87 0.46 -4.38
N GLN A 83 23.81 1.31 -4.00
CA GLN A 83 24.99 0.92 -3.22
C GLN A 83 24.61 0.23 -1.89
N GLU A 84 23.54 0.70 -1.25
CA GLU A 84 23.05 0.15 0.02
C GLU A 84 22.07 -1.03 -0.18
N GLY A 85 21.79 -1.42 -1.43
CA GLY A 85 20.91 -2.54 -1.77
C GLY A 85 19.47 -2.32 -1.31
N ILE A 86 18.96 -1.10 -1.45
CA ILE A 86 17.62 -0.69 -1.02
C ILE A 86 16.78 -0.37 -2.24
N ASN A 87 15.56 -0.91 -2.29
CA ASN A 87 14.62 -0.69 -3.39
C ASN A 87 13.57 0.36 -2.98
N PRO A 88 13.63 1.60 -3.51
CA PRO A 88 12.63 2.62 -3.19
C PRO A 88 11.22 2.25 -3.70
N SER A 89 11.13 1.44 -4.75
CA SER A 89 9.86 0.97 -5.33
C SER A 89 9.17 -0.14 -4.53
N ALA A 90 9.82 -0.75 -3.53
CA ALA A 90 9.18 -1.81 -2.73
C ALA A 90 7.92 -1.33 -1.98
N GLY A 91 7.75 -0.02 -1.79
CA GLY A 91 6.54 0.58 -1.23
C GLY A 91 5.32 0.54 -2.15
N CYS A 92 5.49 0.69 -3.46
CA CYS A 92 4.34 0.70 -4.38
C CYS A 92 3.72 -0.69 -4.58
N LEU A 93 4.52 -1.75 -4.42
CA LEU A 93 4.02 -3.12 -4.48
C LEU A 93 3.00 -3.43 -3.36
N SER A 94 3.22 -2.91 -2.15
CA SER A 94 2.27 -3.06 -1.03
C SER A 94 0.93 -2.37 -1.33
N ASN A 95 0.98 -1.21 -1.99
CA ASN A 95 -0.23 -0.49 -2.38
C ASN A 95 -0.99 -1.25 -3.47
N LEU A 96 -0.28 -1.89 -4.41
CA LEU A 96 -0.89 -2.70 -5.45
C LEU A 96 -1.65 -3.90 -4.86
N VAL A 97 -1.04 -4.61 -3.90
CA VAL A 97 -1.71 -5.69 -3.15
C VAL A 97 -2.98 -5.17 -2.46
N THR A 98 -2.88 -4.01 -1.80
CA THR A 98 -4.02 -3.38 -1.13
C THR A 98 -5.15 -3.05 -2.10
N MET A 99 -4.82 -2.55 -3.30
CA MET A 99 -5.79 -2.25 -4.34
C MET A 99 -6.53 -3.51 -4.83
N PHE A 100 -5.82 -4.61 -5.07
CA PHE A 100 -6.45 -5.87 -5.47
C PHE A 100 -7.37 -6.44 -4.39
N VAL A 101 -6.95 -6.37 -3.12
CA VAL A 101 -7.77 -6.77 -1.99
C VAL A 101 -9.05 -5.93 -1.90
N LEU A 102 -8.92 -4.60 -2.04
CA LEU A 102 -10.07 -3.70 -2.02
C LEU A 102 -11.06 -4.01 -3.15
N MET A 103 -10.58 -4.27 -4.36
CA MET A 103 -11.43 -4.65 -5.49
C MET A 103 -12.17 -5.96 -5.23
N GLY A 104 -11.51 -6.96 -4.65
CA GLY A 104 -12.14 -8.23 -4.28
C GLY A 104 -13.24 -8.05 -3.23
N VAL A 105 -12.95 -7.31 -2.15
CA VAL A 105 -13.94 -7.02 -1.10
C VAL A 105 -15.13 -6.25 -1.67
N TYR A 106 -14.86 -5.21 -2.46
CA TYR A 106 -15.90 -4.39 -3.07
C TYR A 106 -16.86 -5.25 -3.89
N GLN A 107 -16.35 -6.17 -4.72
CA GLN A 107 -17.20 -7.06 -5.52
C GLN A 107 -18.04 -7.99 -4.64
N VAL A 108 -17.44 -8.63 -3.63
CA VAL A 108 -18.17 -9.53 -2.72
C VAL A 108 -19.27 -8.79 -1.96
N VAL A 109 -19.00 -7.57 -1.49
CA VAL A 109 -19.97 -6.78 -0.74
C VAL A 109 -21.07 -6.22 -1.64
N MET A 110 -20.75 -5.84 -2.88
CA MET A 110 -21.74 -5.33 -3.85
C MET A 110 -22.63 -6.42 -4.45
N ARG A 111 -22.13 -7.66 -4.46
CA ARG A 111 -22.79 -8.82 -5.06
C ARG A 111 -22.90 -10.00 -4.07
N PRO A 112 -23.60 -9.82 -2.94
CA PRO A 112 -23.71 -10.85 -1.91
C PRO A 112 -24.56 -12.06 -2.36
N ILE A 113 -25.56 -11.87 -3.23
CA ILE A 113 -26.41 -12.96 -3.74
C ILE A 113 -25.56 -13.88 -4.63
N THR A 114 -24.71 -13.30 -5.47
CA THR A 114 -23.79 -14.05 -6.33
C THR A 114 -22.68 -14.72 -5.52
N HIS A 115 -21.99 -13.99 -4.65
CA HIS A 115 -20.75 -14.48 -4.03
C HIS A 115 -20.95 -15.26 -2.73
N ILE A 116 -21.93 -14.88 -1.93
CA ILE A 116 -22.20 -15.47 -0.60
C ILE A 116 -23.30 -16.51 -0.70
N LEU A 117 -24.45 -16.13 -1.27
CA LEU A 117 -25.61 -17.03 -1.39
C LEU A 117 -25.52 -18.00 -2.56
N ARG A 118 -24.62 -17.75 -3.52
CA ARG A 118 -24.34 -18.63 -4.68
C ARG A 118 -25.53 -18.82 -5.61
N MET A 119 -26.24 -17.72 -5.86
CA MET A 119 -27.42 -17.68 -6.70
C MET A 119 -27.22 -16.71 -7.87
N SER A 120 -26.11 -16.85 -8.61
CA SER A 120 -25.72 -15.94 -9.69
C SER A 120 -26.78 -15.83 -10.79
N ASP A 121 -27.36 -16.97 -11.18
CA ASP A 121 -28.29 -17.04 -12.31
C ASP A 121 -29.62 -16.39 -11.93
N GLN A 122 -30.11 -16.72 -10.72
CA GLN A 122 -31.31 -16.10 -10.16
C GLN A 122 -31.11 -14.60 -9.85
N ALA A 123 -29.89 -14.15 -9.52
CA ALA A 123 -29.61 -12.73 -9.30
C ALA A 123 -29.78 -11.89 -10.58
N ALA A 124 -29.40 -12.43 -11.74
CA ALA A 124 -29.59 -11.77 -13.02
C ALA A 124 -31.08 -11.67 -13.40
N GLU A 125 -31.84 -12.76 -13.18
CA GLU A 125 -33.28 -12.77 -13.41
C GLU A 125 -34.03 -11.85 -12.45
N ALA A 126 -33.66 -11.86 -11.16
CA ALA A 126 -34.20 -10.98 -10.13
C ALA A 126 -34.01 -9.49 -10.49
N LYS A 127 -32.87 -9.11 -11.08
CA LYS A 127 -32.67 -7.73 -11.56
C LYS A 127 -33.72 -7.36 -12.61
N THR A 128 -33.99 -8.26 -13.55
CA THR A 128 -34.98 -8.05 -14.62
C THR A 128 -36.38 -7.91 -14.04
N LEU A 129 -36.79 -8.81 -13.15
CA LEU A 129 -38.10 -8.76 -12.48
C LEU A 129 -38.28 -7.45 -11.71
N LEU A 130 -37.29 -7.07 -10.91
CA LEU A 130 -37.32 -5.83 -10.14
C LEU A 130 -37.37 -4.60 -11.06
N SER A 131 -36.64 -4.59 -12.17
CA SER A 131 -36.66 -3.48 -13.12
C SER A 131 -38.03 -3.29 -13.78
N ALA A 132 -38.72 -4.39 -14.10
CA ALA A 132 -40.07 -4.36 -14.66
C ALA A 132 -41.07 -3.83 -13.61
N TRP A 133 -41.03 -4.37 -12.39
CA TRP A 133 -41.91 -3.95 -11.31
C TRP A 133 -41.72 -2.46 -10.94
N LEU A 134 -40.48 -1.98 -10.85
CA LEU A 134 -40.20 -0.56 -10.58
C LEU A 134 -40.79 0.35 -11.67
N LYS A 135 -40.69 -0.06 -12.94
CA LYS A 135 -41.26 0.68 -14.07
C LYS A 135 -42.78 0.72 -14.01
N GLU A 136 -43.43 -0.41 -13.72
CA GLU A 136 -44.88 -0.50 -13.57
C GLU A 136 -45.40 0.38 -12.43
N ASN A 137 -44.64 0.50 -11.35
CA ASN A 137 -44.99 1.29 -10.18
C ASN A 137 -44.48 2.75 -10.22
N ASN A 138 -43.89 3.20 -11.34
CA ASN A 138 -43.30 4.54 -11.50
C ASN A 138 -42.25 4.90 -10.42
N ILE A 139 -41.49 3.92 -9.94
CA ILE A 139 -40.44 4.12 -8.93
C ILE A 139 -39.09 4.26 -9.63
N THR A 140 -38.36 5.35 -9.33
CA THR A 140 -36.99 5.54 -9.81
C THR A 140 -35.99 5.11 -8.73
N GLU A 141 -35.26 4.02 -8.97
CA GLU A 141 -34.22 3.54 -8.05
C GLU A 141 -32.83 3.83 -8.60
N LYS A 142 -32.20 4.87 -8.06
CA LYS A 142 -30.93 5.45 -8.54
C LYS A 142 -29.79 4.44 -8.65
N TYR A 143 -29.75 3.44 -7.77
CA TYR A 143 -28.60 2.54 -7.64
C TYR A 143 -28.80 1.17 -8.27
N LEU A 144 -29.94 0.90 -8.91
CA LEU A 144 -30.25 -0.40 -9.50
C LEU A 144 -29.17 -0.85 -10.52
N GLU A 145 -28.70 0.06 -11.36
CA GLU A 145 -27.69 -0.28 -12.37
C GLU A 145 -26.29 -0.51 -11.78
N GLY A 146 -25.90 0.30 -10.79
CA GLY A 146 -24.58 0.21 -10.18
C GLY A 146 -24.44 -0.90 -9.14
N ARG A 147 -25.54 -1.30 -8.48
CA ARG A 147 -25.57 -2.19 -7.30
C ARG A 147 -26.81 -3.08 -7.26
N PRO A 148 -27.13 -3.83 -8.33
CA PRO A 148 -28.41 -4.51 -8.48
C PRO A 148 -28.73 -5.45 -7.31
N GLU A 149 -27.76 -6.24 -6.84
CA GLU A 149 -28.00 -7.23 -5.78
C GLU A 149 -28.32 -6.60 -4.42
N LEU A 150 -27.72 -5.45 -4.08
CA LEU A 150 -28.06 -4.74 -2.84
C LEU A 150 -29.47 -4.14 -2.91
N ILE A 151 -29.89 -3.70 -4.10
CA ILE A 151 -31.23 -3.20 -4.33
C ILE A 151 -32.25 -4.36 -4.33
N ILE A 152 -31.91 -5.51 -4.92
CA ILE A 152 -32.73 -6.72 -4.81
C ILE A 152 -32.91 -7.11 -3.35
N LEU A 153 -31.85 -7.14 -2.53
CA LEU A 153 -31.96 -7.42 -1.08
C LEU A 153 -32.87 -6.42 -0.35
N LYS A 154 -32.82 -5.13 -0.72
CA LYS A 154 -33.68 -4.09 -0.14
C LYS A 154 -35.16 -4.38 -0.41
N TYR A 155 -35.53 -4.64 -1.67
CA TYR A 155 -36.93 -4.86 -2.06
C TYR A 155 -37.42 -6.27 -1.72
N ALA A 156 -36.57 -7.29 -1.71
CA ALA A 156 -36.97 -8.66 -1.38
C ALA A 156 -37.53 -8.79 0.05
N LYS A 157 -37.04 -7.97 0.99
CA LYS A 157 -37.52 -7.96 2.37
C LYS A 157 -38.90 -7.29 2.50
N SER A 158 -39.15 -6.24 1.74
CA SER A 158 -40.40 -5.48 1.85
C SER A 158 -41.48 -5.99 0.91
N ASN A 159 -41.11 -6.53 -0.25
CA ASN A 159 -41.97 -6.86 -1.40
C ASN A 159 -41.54 -8.23 -1.96
N PRO A 160 -41.69 -9.33 -1.18
CA PRO A 160 -41.24 -10.66 -1.58
C PRO A 160 -41.97 -11.21 -2.83
N GLU A 161 -43.15 -10.70 -3.13
CA GLU A 161 -43.97 -11.06 -4.30
C GLU A 161 -43.32 -10.73 -5.64
N ILE A 162 -42.40 -9.75 -5.68
CA ILE A 162 -41.64 -9.39 -6.91
C ILE A 162 -40.87 -10.60 -7.44
N PHE A 163 -40.44 -11.49 -6.53
CA PHE A 163 -39.54 -12.60 -6.84
C PHE A 163 -40.24 -13.96 -6.74
N SER A 164 -41.58 -14.01 -6.74
CA SER A 164 -42.34 -15.25 -6.54
C SER A 164 -42.12 -16.30 -7.64
N SER A 165 -41.66 -15.90 -8.83
CA SER A 165 -41.30 -16.82 -9.91
C SER A 165 -39.96 -17.53 -9.69
N LEU A 166 -39.14 -17.05 -8.76
CA LEU A 166 -37.82 -17.62 -8.46
C LEU A 166 -37.92 -18.59 -7.29
N GLU A 167 -37.91 -19.89 -7.57
CA GLU A 167 -38.04 -20.94 -6.56
C GLU A 167 -36.93 -20.84 -5.48
N GLY A 168 -37.36 -20.83 -4.21
CA GLY A 168 -36.48 -20.76 -3.04
C GLY A 168 -35.68 -19.46 -2.90
N PHE A 169 -35.92 -18.45 -3.74
CA PHE A 169 -35.14 -17.21 -3.75
C PHE A 169 -35.45 -16.32 -2.55
N SER A 170 -36.73 -15.98 -2.36
CA SER A 170 -37.16 -15.10 -1.27
C SER A 170 -36.87 -15.67 0.12
N GLU A 171 -36.98 -17.00 0.29
CA GLU A 171 -36.61 -17.69 1.53
C GLU A 171 -35.12 -17.52 1.85
N LYS A 172 -34.24 -17.85 0.89
CA LYS A 172 -32.78 -17.69 1.08
C LYS A 172 -32.35 -16.24 1.30
N LEU A 173 -33.04 -15.27 0.68
CA LEU A 173 -32.78 -13.85 0.95
C LEU A 173 -33.26 -13.41 2.34
N GLY A 174 -34.40 -13.94 2.80
CA GLY A 174 -34.93 -13.70 4.14
C GLY A 174 -33.99 -14.22 5.23
N ASP A 175 -33.38 -15.38 5.00
CA ASP A 175 -32.42 -16.00 5.92
C ASP A 175 -31.05 -15.31 5.92
N PHE A 176 -30.77 -14.44 4.94
CA PHE A 176 -29.49 -13.75 4.85
C PHE A 176 -29.36 -12.65 5.91
N LYS A 177 -28.58 -12.93 6.96
CA LYS A 177 -28.32 -12.04 8.11
C LYS A 177 -27.31 -10.95 7.78
N ASN A 178 -27.74 -10.00 6.94
CA ASN A 178 -26.96 -8.84 6.49
C ASN A 178 -27.02 -7.63 7.45
N THR A 179 -27.78 -7.73 8.53
CA THR A 179 -27.90 -6.69 9.57
C THR A 179 -26.87 -6.93 10.66
N PHE A 180 -26.16 -5.89 11.08
CA PHE A 180 -25.16 -5.95 12.14
C PHE A 180 -25.28 -4.70 13.02
N LEU A 181 -25.26 -4.89 14.35
CA LEU A 181 -25.43 -3.79 15.32
C LEU A 181 -26.66 -2.89 15.06
N GLY A 182 -27.74 -3.44 14.50
CA GLY A 182 -28.98 -2.71 14.24
C GLY A 182 -29.00 -1.89 12.93
N PHE A 183 -28.03 -2.09 12.03
CA PHE A 183 -28.05 -1.49 10.69
C PHE A 183 -27.77 -2.51 9.58
N ASP A 184 -28.34 -2.28 8.39
CA ASP A 184 -28.13 -3.12 7.22
C ASP A 184 -26.80 -2.77 6.53
N LEU A 185 -25.93 -3.77 6.32
CA LEU A 185 -24.62 -3.57 5.67
C LEU A 185 -24.72 -3.27 4.17
N GLY A 186 -25.88 -3.49 3.55
CA GLY A 186 -26.18 -3.06 2.18
C GLY A 186 -26.67 -1.61 2.09
N ALA A 187 -27.06 -0.98 3.21
CA ALA A 187 -27.56 0.39 3.22
C ALA A 187 -26.47 1.40 2.90
N GLN A 188 -26.86 2.55 2.33
CA GLN A 188 -25.94 3.65 2.07
C GLN A 188 -25.91 4.61 3.27
N PRO A 189 -24.74 4.91 3.85
CA PRO A 189 -24.59 5.96 4.84
C PRO A 189 -24.95 7.34 4.27
N THR A 190 -25.58 8.19 5.08
CA THR A 190 -25.92 9.58 4.71
C THR A 190 -25.74 10.53 5.89
N LEU A 191 -25.40 11.78 5.61
CA LEU A 191 -25.37 12.89 6.58
C LEU A 191 -26.70 13.64 6.66
N SER A 192 -27.66 13.29 5.80
CA SER A 192 -28.98 13.92 5.74
C SER A 192 -30.06 12.83 5.75
N PRO A 193 -30.17 12.04 6.83
CA PRO A 193 -31.29 11.11 6.98
C PRO A 193 -32.59 11.89 7.21
N GLU A 194 -33.72 11.31 6.80
CA GLU A 194 -35.05 11.89 7.09
C GLU A 194 -35.30 11.97 8.60
N THR A 195 -34.84 10.98 9.35
CA THR A 195 -34.91 10.95 10.80
C THR A 195 -33.57 10.52 11.40
N TRP A 196 -33.13 11.26 12.43
CA TRP A 196 -31.95 10.92 13.22
C TRP A 196 -32.30 9.88 14.28
N ASN A 197 -32.40 8.62 13.86
CA ASN A 197 -32.53 7.47 14.75
C ASN A 197 -31.16 6.78 14.98
N GLY A 198 -31.12 5.83 15.92
CA GLY A 198 -29.88 5.12 16.26
C GLY A 198 -29.21 4.45 15.06
N THR A 199 -29.97 3.84 14.17
CA THR A 199 -29.48 3.21 12.93
C THR A 199 -28.83 4.22 11.99
N ALA A 200 -29.46 5.39 11.78
CA ALA A 200 -28.91 6.45 10.93
C ALA A 200 -27.59 7.00 11.50
N ILE A 201 -27.51 7.19 12.82
CA ILE A 201 -26.29 7.61 13.51
C ILE A 201 -25.18 6.57 13.32
N LEU A 202 -25.48 5.29 13.58
CA LEU A 202 -24.49 4.21 13.43
C LEU A 202 -23.95 4.11 11.99
N LEU A 203 -24.82 4.22 10.99
CA LEU A 203 -24.43 4.22 9.58
C LEU A 203 -23.51 5.41 9.25
N ALA A 204 -23.86 6.62 9.68
CA ALA A 204 -23.05 7.81 9.44
C ALA A 204 -21.68 7.76 10.15
N MET A 205 -21.60 7.10 11.32
CA MET A 205 -20.37 6.96 12.08
C MET A 205 -19.33 6.06 11.41
N ILE A 206 -19.73 5.11 10.56
CA ILE A 206 -18.79 4.18 9.90
C ILE A 206 -17.76 4.92 9.03
N PRO A 207 -18.14 5.75 8.04
CA PRO A 207 -17.19 6.54 7.27
C PRO A 207 -16.36 7.51 8.13
N ILE A 208 -17.00 8.17 9.10
CA ILE A 208 -16.37 9.18 9.95
C ILE A 208 -15.25 8.55 10.80
N LEU A 209 -15.56 7.47 11.53
CA LEU A 209 -14.58 6.75 12.36
C LEU A 209 -13.45 6.16 11.52
N SER A 210 -13.76 5.63 10.33
CA SER A 210 -12.74 5.13 9.41
C SER A 210 -11.78 6.24 8.99
N GLY A 211 -12.33 7.41 8.59
CA GLY A 211 -11.53 8.58 8.24
C GLY A 211 -10.68 9.11 9.39
N VAL A 212 -11.25 9.17 10.60
CA VAL A 212 -10.52 9.58 11.82
C VAL A 212 -9.35 8.61 12.09
N LEU A 213 -9.57 7.30 12.01
CA LEU A 213 -8.49 6.32 12.21
C LEU A 213 -7.40 6.44 11.15
N GLN A 214 -7.77 6.65 9.87
CA GLN A 214 -6.80 6.89 8.80
C GLN A 214 -6.02 8.18 9.01
N LEU A 215 -6.67 9.25 9.49
CA LEU A 215 -6.01 10.50 9.83
C LEU A 215 -5.02 10.30 10.99
N VAL A 216 -5.42 9.61 12.05
CA VAL A 216 -4.54 9.27 13.17
C VAL A 216 -3.33 8.46 12.70
N LEU A 217 -3.55 7.40 11.90
CA LEU A 217 -2.47 6.60 11.32
C LEU A 217 -1.52 7.46 10.47
N THR A 218 -2.08 8.37 9.66
CA THR A 218 -1.32 9.28 8.80
C THR A 218 -0.47 10.24 9.63
N ILE A 219 -1.03 10.83 10.70
CA ILE A 219 -0.31 11.71 11.62
C ILE A 219 0.84 10.95 12.31
N ILE A 220 0.59 9.73 12.81
CA ILE A 220 1.60 8.91 13.49
C ILE A 220 2.74 8.57 12.52
N THR A 221 2.41 8.10 11.32
CA THR A 221 3.39 7.75 10.28
C THR A 221 4.22 8.96 9.86
N GLN A 222 3.58 10.12 9.70
CA GLN A 222 4.28 11.38 9.41
C GLN A 222 5.20 11.81 10.54
N ARG A 223 4.74 11.77 11.80
CA ARG A 223 5.57 12.16 12.94
C ARG A 223 6.79 11.25 13.05
N HIS A 224 6.60 9.95 12.87
CA HIS A 224 7.69 8.97 12.82
C HIS A 224 8.64 9.26 11.65
N SER A 225 8.10 9.53 10.46
CA SER A 225 8.87 9.89 9.27
C SER A 225 9.65 11.19 9.46
N LYS A 226 9.04 12.26 9.98
CA LYS A 226 9.69 13.56 10.26
C LYS A 226 10.81 13.42 11.29
N LYS A 227 10.58 12.65 12.36
CA LYS A 227 11.61 12.39 13.39
C LYS A 227 12.83 11.70 12.79
N ASN A 228 12.60 10.72 11.91
CA ASN A 228 13.68 9.90 11.37
C ASN A 228 14.23 10.46 10.04
N ASN A 229 13.52 11.37 9.38
CA ASN A 229 13.81 11.97 8.07
C ASN A 229 13.55 13.48 8.05
N PRO A 230 14.35 14.29 8.78
CA PRO A 230 14.17 15.74 8.84
C PRO A 230 14.39 16.42 7.48
N ALA A 231 15.20 15.84 6.59
CA ALA A 231 15.44 16.38 5.25
C ALA A 231 14.19 16.34 4.34
N MET A 232 13.16 15.55 4.65
CA MET A 232 11.87 15.59 3.93
C MET A 232 11.05 16.87 4.24
N GLN A 233 11.55 17.78 5.08
CA GLN A 233 11.00 19.11 5.29
C GLN A 233 11.19 19.97 4.04
N GLY A 234 10.20 19.98 3.13
CA GLY A 234 10.32 20.81 1.92
C GLY A 234 9.08 21.04 1.07
N MET A 235 7.93 20.41 1.31
CA MET A 235 6.74 20.71 0.50
C MET A 235 5.47 20.82 1.34
N GLY A 236 4.97 22.05 1.51
CA GLY A 236 3.62 22.31 2.01
C GLY A 236 2.54 21.55 1.23
N ALA A 237 2.79 21.28 -0.06
CA ALA A 237 1.96 20.41 -0.90
C ALA A 237 1.83 18.97 -0.37
N MET A 238 2.86 18.44 0.31
CA MET A 238 2.80 17.11 0.92
C MET A 238 1.85 17.10 2.13
N ASN A 239 1.89 18.14 2.98
CA ASN A 239 0.96 18.24 4.12
C ASN A 239 -0.49 18.34 3.66
N LEU A 240 -0.77 19.06 2.55
CA LEU A 240 -2.13 19.12 1.98
C LEU A 240 -2.60 17.74 1.50
N MET A 241 -1.76 17.00 0.76
CA MET A 241 -2.08 15.64 0.32
C MET A 241 -2.39 14.70 1.50
N LEU A 242 -1.63 14.85 2.59
CA LEU A 242 -1.77 14.01 3.77
C LEU A 242 -3.11 14.21 4.51
N TYR A 243 -3.64 15.42 4.54
CA TYR A 243 -4.96 15.69 5.13
C TYR A 243 -6.11 15.45 4.14
N MET A 244 -5.85 15.57 2.84
CA MET A 244 -6.85 15.32 1.82
C MET A 244 -7.25 13.84 1.71
N MET A 245 -6.30 12.92 1.85
CA MET A 245 -6.60 11.49 1.70
C MET A 245 -7.66 10.97 2.70
N PRO A 246 -7.56 11.25 4.02
CA PRO A 246 -8.62 10.88 4.97
C PRO A 246 -9.97 11.52 4.65
N LEU A 247 -10.00 12.79 4.22
CA LEU A 247 -11.24 13.47 3.84
C LEU A 247 -11.91 12.80 2.62
N MET A 248 -11.11 12.47 1.60
CA MET A 248 -11.60 11.71 0.45
C MET A 248 -12.08 10.32 0.87
N SER A 249 -11.40 9.66 1.80
CA SER A 249 -11.88 8.36 2.31
C SER A 249 -13.23 8.47 3.02
N VAL A 250 -13.48 9.55 3.77
CA VAL A 250 -14.81 9.80 4.38
C VAL A 250 -15.85 9.99 3.27
N TRP A 251 -15.55 10.83 2.28
CA TRP A 251 -16.45 11.07 1.15
C TRP A 251 -16.77 9.79 0.35
N ILE A 252 -15.75 8.97 0.07
CA ILE A 252 -15.93 7.66 -0.57
C ILE A 252 -16.78 6.75 0.33
N GLY A 253 -16.56 6.76 1.65
CA GLY A 253 -17.33 5.97 2.61
C GLY A 253 -18.83 6.27 2.57
N PHE A 254 -19.22 7.54 2.38
CA PHE A 254 -20.62 7.94 2.15
C PHE A 254 -21.14 7.62 0.75
N SER A 255 -20.23 7.37 -0.20
CA SER A 255 -20.58 7.04 -1.58
C SER A 255 -20.77 5.53 -1.80
N VAL A 256 -20.35 4.68 -0.86
CA VAL A 256 -20.43 3.21 -0.94
C VAL A 256 -21.42 2.63 0.09
N PRO A 257 -21.80 1.34 0.00
CA PRO A 257 -22.63 0.68 1.01
C PRO A 257 -21.86 0.55 2.33
N ALA A 258 -22.61 0.51 3.42
CA ALA A 258 -22.07 0.46 4.78
C ALA A 258 -21.11 -0.72 4.99
N GLY A 259 -21.32 -1.86 4.33
CA GLY A 259 -20.45 -3.03 4.40
C GLY A 259 -19.03 -2.76 3.87
N VAL A 260 -18.90 -1.99 2.80
CA VAL A 260 -17.58 -1.59 2.27
C VAL A 260 -16.93 -0.58 3.21
N GLY A 261 -17.69 0.39 3.71
CA GLY A 261 -17.24 1.34 4.73
C GLY A 261 -16.80 0.64 6.04
N PHE A 262 -17.53 -0.40 6.44
CA PHE A 262 -17.29 -1.19 7.65
C PHE A 262 -16.03 -2.03 7.51
N TYR A 263 -15.82 -2.67 6.36
CA TYR A 263 -14.53 -3.27 6.02
C TYR A 263 -13.38 -2.26 6.15
N TRP A 264 -13.53 -1.06 5.57
CA TRP A 264 -12.52 -0.01 5.68
C TRP A 264 -12.25 0.43 7.12
N LEU A 265 -13.29 0.52 7.96
CA LEU A 265 -13.18 0.83 9.37
C LEU A 265 -12.32 -0.21 10.11
N ILE A 266 -12.65 -1.50 9.97
CA ILE A 266 -11.90 -2.60 10.58
C ILE A 266 -10.47 -2.66 10.04
N ASN A 267 -10.30 -2.51 8.73
CA ASN A 267 -8.98 -2.49 8.10
C ASN A 267 -8.12 -1.32 8.60
N SER A 268 -8.70 -0.14 8.80
CA SER A 268 -8.00 1.04 9.35
C SER A 268 -7.56 0.79 10.79
N LEU A 269 -8.43 0.20 11.61
CA LEU A 269 -8.12 -0.17 12.98
C LEU A 269 -6.96 -1.17 13.05
N LEU A 270 -7.04 -2.27 12.28
CA LEU A 270 -5.98 -3.28 12.24
C LEU A 270 -4.67 -2.73 11.69
N SER A 271 -4.73 -1.82 10.71
CA SER A 271 -3.53 -1.15 10.17
C SER A 271 -2.88 -0.26 11.21
N LEU A 272 -3.66 0.48 12.00
CA LEU A 272 -3.13 1.27 13.12
C LEU A 272 -2.41 0.38 14.13
N PHE A 273 -3.05 -0.71 14.58
CA PHE A 273 -2.42 -1.66 15.49
C PHE A 273 -1.14 -2.27 14.90
N THR A 274 -1.17 -2.67 13.63
CA THR A 274 -0.02 -3.24 12.93
C THR A 274 1.14 -2.24 12.86
N THR A 275 0.87 -1.00 12.46
CA THR A 275 1.90 0.05 12.35
C THR A 275 2.50 0.38 13.71
N LEU A 276 1.69 0.52 14.76
CA LEU A 276 2.18 0.76 16.12
C LEU A 276 3.04 -0.41 16.62
N GLY A 277 2.58 -1.64 16.43
CA GLY A 277 3.33 -2.85 16.78
C GLY A 277 4.66 -2.94 16.04
N LEU A 278 4.68 -2.63 14.73
CA LEU A 278 5.90 -2.62 13.92
C LEU A 278 6.87 -1.51 14.34
N TYR A 279 6.40 -0.32 14.70
CA TYR A 279 7.25 0.75 15.23
C TYR A 279 7.87 0.40 16.57
N ALA A 280 7.10 -0.25 17.46
CA ALA A 280 7.65 -0.76 18.71
C ALA A 280 8.67 -1.90 18.47
N TYR A 281 8.39 -2.78 17.51
CA TYR A 281 9.23 -3.92 17.18
C TYR A 281 10.54 -3.53 16.47
N LEU A 282 10.49 -2.60 15.52
CA LEU A 282 11.60 -2.12 14.67
C LEU A 282 12.37 -0.97 15.35
N ASN A 283 12.77 -1.17 16.60
CA ASN A 283 13.59 -0.19 17.31
C ASN A 283 14.99 -0.01 16.65
N PRO A 284 15.70 1.10 16.93
CA PRO A 284 16.99 1.41 16.28
C PRO A 284 18.03 0.28 16.41
N LYS A 285 18.13 -0.35 17.59
CA LYS A 285 19.08 -1.45 17.84
C LYS A 285 18.82 -2.66 16.94
N ARG A 286 17.56 -3.03 16.74
CA ARG A 286 17.16 -4.12 15.84
C ARG A 286 17.37 -3.74 14.38
N MET A 287 17.08 -2.50 14.02
CA MET A 287 17.27 -2.02 12.65
C MET A 287 18.74 -2.06 12.20
N VAL A 288 19.69 -1.73 13.08
CA VAL A 288 21.13 -1.88 12.78
C VAL A 288 21.46 -3.34 12.46
N LYS A 289 21.05 -4.28 13.32
CA LYS A 289 21.26 -5.73 13.09
C LYS A 289 20.61 -6.23 11.81
N ILE A 290 19.38 -5.80 11.51
CA ILE A 290 18.67 -6.16 10.29
C ILE A 290 19.41 -5.59 9.07
N ASN A 291 19.85 -4.34 9.13
CA ASN A 291 20.54 -3.68 8.02
C ASN A 291 21.89 -4.34 7.70
N GLU A 292 22.67 -4.71 8.72
CA GLU A 292 23.91 -5.46 8.54
C GLU A 292 23.66 -6.82 7.88
N LYS A 293 22.66 -7.57 8.38
CA LYS A 293 22.29 -8.87 7.82
C LYS A 293 21.83 -8.77 6.35
N GLU A 294 21.02 -7.77 6.01
CA GLU A 294 20.59 -7.54 4.63
C GLU A 294 21.74 -7.09 3.73
N LYS A 295 22.66 -6.24 4.24
CA LYS A 295 23.87 -5.85 3.51
C LYS A 295 24.77 -7.05 3.20
N GLN A 296 24.97 -7.94 4.17
CA GLN A 296 25.71 -9.20 3.96
C GLN A 296 25.05 -10.09 2.90
N LYS A 297 23.72 -10.27 2.96
CA LYS A 297 22.98 -11.02 1.93
C LYS A 297 23.10 -10.39 0.54
N GLN A 298 23.07 -9.06 0.46
CA GLN A 298 23.22 -8.35 -0.80
C GLN A 298 24.62 -8.53 -1.39
N LEU A 299 25.65 -8.44 -0.56
CA LEU A 299 27.03 -8.71 -0.97
C LEU A 299 27.19 -10.14 -1.49
N ALA A 300 26.60 -11.13 -0.81
CA ALA A 300 26.63 -12.54 -1.23
C ALA A 300 25.89 -12.82 -2.56
N LYS A 301 24.83 -12.06 -2.87
CA LYS A 301 24.07 -12.21 -4.13
C LYS A 301 24.70 -11.50 -5.34
N GLY A 302 25.71 -10.66 -5.11
CA GLY A 302 26.33 -9.84 -6.14
C GLY A 302 25.43 -8.70 -6.64
N PRO A 303 25.87 -7.96 -7.69
CA PRO A 303 25.16 -6.79 -8.14
C PRO A 303 23.87 -7.13 -8.89
N THR A 304 22.77 -6.44 -8.54
CA THR A 304 21.47 -6.58 -9.21
C THR A 304 21.55 -6.13 -10.68
N TRP A 305 20.61 -6.59 -11.52
CA TRP A 305 20.53 -6.18 -12.92
C TRP A 305 20.55 -4.65 -13.07
N THR A 306 19.81 -3.93 -12.21
CA THR A 306 19.78 -2.47 -12.19
C THR A 306 21.15 -1.85 -11.89
N GLN A 307 21.90 -2.42 -10.94
CA GLN A 307 23.26 -1.97 -10.61
C GLN A 307 24.21 -2.19 -11.80
N ARG A 308 24.15 -3.36 -12.45
CA ARG A 308 24.98 -3.67 -13.62
C ARG A 308 24.66 -2.75 -14.80
N MET A 309 23.37 -2.49 -15.05
CA MET A 309 22.92 -1.58 -16.09
C MET A 309 23.41 -0.15 -15.85
N MET A 310 23.40 0.33 -14.61
CA MET A 310 23.87 1.66 -14.26
C MET A 310 25.41 1.76 -14.35
N GLU A 311 26.13 0.74 -13.90
CA GLU A 311 27.59 0.65 -14.08
C GLU A 311 27.94 0.62 -15.57
N ALA A 312 27.20 -0.12 -16.40
CA ALA A 312 27.38 -0.15 -17.85
C ALA A 312 27.02 1.19 -18.50
N SER A 313 25.90 1.83 -18.13
CA SER A 313 25.54 3.14 -18.68
C SER A 313 26.55 4.23 -18.31
N ALA A 314 27.11 4.16 -17.10
CA ALA A 314 28.19 5.05 -16.67
C ALA A 314 29.49 4.80 -17.44
N GLN A 315 29.77 3.54 -17.82
CA GLN A 315 30.89 3.21 -18.71
C GLN A 315 30.65 3.75 -20.13
N TYR A 316 29.44 3.56 -20.68
CA TYR A 316 29.08 4.09 -22.01
C TYR A 316 29.15 5.63 -22.09
N SER A 317 28.70 6.34 -21.05
CA SER A 317 28.83 7.82 -21.01
C SER A 317 30.29 8.27 -20.93
N ASN A 318 31.13 7.51 -20.23
CA ASN A 318 32.57 7.76 -20.12
C ASN A 318 33.30 7.51 -21.45
N GLU A 319 32.90 6.49 -22.21
CA GLU A 319 33.46 6.21 -23.54
C GLU A 319 33.01 7.24 -24.59
N GLN A 320 31.76 7.71 -24.56
CA GLN A 320 31.29 8.76 -25.48
C GLN A 320 31.94 10.13 -25.24
N ASN A 321 32.23 10.48 -23.99
CA ASN A 321 32.95 11.72 -23.65
C ASN A 321 34.48 11.60 -23.79
N GLY A 322 35.00 10.40 -24.09
CA GLY A 322 36.43 10.09 -24.18
C GLY A 322 36.92 9.91 -25.63
N SER A 323 36.95 10.98 -26.43
CA SER A 323 37.76 10.97 -27.66
C SER A 323 39.25 11.21 -27.33
N PRO A 324 40.19 10.41 -27.86
CA PRO A 324 41.60 10.53 -27.53
C PRO A 324 42.24 11.71 -28.26
N ARG A 325 42.38 12.86 -27.59
CA ARG A 325 43.36 13.88 -28.01
C ARG A 325 44.66 13.63 -27.26
N ALA A 326 45.64 13.12 -27.99
CA ALA A 326 47.04 13.10 -27.60
C ALA A 326 47.49 14.52 -27.22
N GLY A 327 48.11 14.65 -26.04
CA GLY A 327 48.68 15.91 -25.58
C GLY A 327 48.16 16.32 -24.20
N GLY A 328 49.01 16.06 -23.19
CA GLY A 328 48.98 16.63 -21.84
C GLY A 328 47.75 17.44 -21.40
N ASN A 329 46.74 16.76 -20.87
CA ASN A 329 46.08 17.12 -19.62
C ASN A 329 45.09 16.02 -19.27
N ARG A 330 45.31 15.36 -18.12
CA ARG A 330 44.31 14.46 -17.53
C ARG A 330 43.12 15.31 -17.11
N THR A 331 42.11 15.44 -17.97
CA THR A 331 40.75 15.81 -17.51
C THR A 331 40.20 14.63 -16.73
N ARG A 332 40.56 14.63 -15.44
CA ARG A 332 40.03 13.80 -14.37
C ARG A 332 38.51 13.97 -14.34
N TYR A 333 37.77 12.86 -14.29
CA TYR A 333 36.33 12.86 -13.99
C TYR A 333 36.08 13.66 -12.71
N ALA A 334 35.73 14.92 -12.87
CA ALA A 334 35.28 15.79 -11.80
C ALA A 334 33.77 15.89 -11.91
N ASP A 335 33.08 14.81 -11.52
CA ASP A 335 31.60 14.78 -11.47
C ASP A 335 31.04 14.33 -10.12
N GLY A 336 31.90 14.30 -9.11
CA GLY A 336 31.52 14.29 -7.70
C GLY A 336 32.32 15.30 -6.87
N ASP A 337 33.02 16.21 -7.52
CA ASP A 337 34.04 17.07 -6.91
C ASP A 337 33.48 18.43 -6.44
N ASP A 338 32.20 18.60 -6.70
CA ASP A 338 31.38 19.78 -6.56
C ASP A 338 31.08 19.97 -5.05
N GLY A 339 32.07 20.50 -4.32
CA GLY A 339 31.91 20.94 -2.93
C GLY A 339 32.52 20.06 -1.84
N MET A 340 33.20 18.95 -2.16
CA MET A 340 33.94 18.16 -1.16
C MET A 340 35.33 18.77 -0.86
N SER A 341 35.77 18.72 0.40
CA SER A 341 37.16 19.06 0.77
C SER A 341 38.14 18.04 0.17
N ARG A 342 39.40 18.44 -0.06
CA ARG A 342 40.46 17.53 -0.58
C ARG A 342 40.59 16.24 0.23
N LYS A 343 40.37 16.32 1.55
CA LYS A 343 40.43 15.17 2.45
C LYS A 343 39.21 14.24 2.27
N GLU A 344 38.02 14.82 2.11
CA GLU A 344 36.78 14.06 1.89
C GLU A 344 36.78 13.33 0.54
N ARG A 345 37.37 13.95 -0.49
CA ARG A 345 37.59 13.32 -1.80
C ARG A 345 38.49 12.09 -1.70
N ALA A 346 39.63 12.23 -1.01
CA ALA A 346 40.57 11.13 -0.83
C ALA A 346 39.94 9.97 -0.03
N GLU A 347 39.14 10.27 1.00
CA GLU A 347 38.39 9.25 1.75
C GLU A 347 37.30 8.57 0.91
N TYR A 348 36.59 9.33 0.07
CA TYR A 348 35.58 8.80 -0.83
C TYR A 348 36.18 7.86 -1.88
N GLU A 349 37.28 8.29 -2.52
CA GLU A 349 38.03 7.48 -3.47
C GLU A 349 38.58 6.20 -2.81
N ARG A 350 39.15 6.31 -1.60
CA ARG A 350 39.60 5.14 -0.82
C ARG A 350 38.47 4.15 -0.56
N LYS A 351 37.29 4.62 -0.09
CA LYS A 351 36.13 3.75 0.15
C LYS A 351 35.59 3.09 -1.11
N LEU A 352 35.62 3.80 -2.24
CA LEU A 352 35.20 3.26 -3.53
C LEU A 352 36.15 2.12 -3.97
N ILE A 353 37.46 2.34 -3.85
CA ILE A 353 38.50 1.36 -4.17
C ILE A 353 38.42 0.16 -3.21
N GLU A 354 38.25 0.40 -1.92
CA GLU A 354 38.13 -0.65 -0.90
C GLU A 354 36.88 -1.51 -1.13
N ALA A 355 35.74 -0.88 -1.44
CA ALA A 355 34.52 -1.60 -1.81
C ALA A 355 34.69 -2.41 -3.09
N ALA A 356 35.43 -1.90 -4.08
CA ALA A 356 35.76 -2.64 -5.30
C ALA A 356 36.71 -3.82 -5.02
N ARG A 357 37.72 -3.62 -4.17
CA ARG A 357 38.66 -4.66 -3.72
C ARG A 357 37.96 -5.76 -2.93
N GLN A 358 37.09 -5.41 -1.98
CA GLN A 358 36.28 -6.38 -1.23
C GLN A 358 35.35 -7.19 -2.15
N ARG A 359 34.73 -6.54 -3.15
CA ARG A 359 33.93 -7.24 -4.17
C ARG A 359 34.77 -8.19 -5.03
N ALA A 360 36.00 -7.79 -5.38
CA ALA A 360 36.92 -8.63 -6.15
C ALA A 360 37.44 -9.82 -5.33
N ALA A 361 37.90 -9.58 -4.11
CA ALA A 361 38.35 -10.58 -3.14
C ALA A 361 37.29 -11.68 -2.92
N LEU A 362 36.02 -11.29 -2.71
CA LEU A 362 34.91 -12.24 -2.54
C LEU A 362 34.55 -13.00 -3.84
N LYS A 363 34.78 -12.40 -5.01
CA LYS A 363 34.46 -13.00 -6.31
C LYS A 363 35.54 -13.97 -6.80
N TYR A 364 36.80 -13.71 -6.46
CA TYR A 364 37.96 -14.46 -6.96
C TYR A 364 38.70 -15.24 -5.86
N GLY A 365 38.26 -15.17 -4.60
CA GLY A 365 38.82 -15.94 -3.48
C GLY A 365 40.17 -15.42 -2.97
N GLU A 366 40.54 -14.18 -3.30
CA GLU A 366 41.79 -13.56 -2.85
C GLU A 366 41.60 -12.89 -1.47
N THR A 367 42.55 -13.10 -0.56
CA THR A 367 42.55 -12.43 0.76
C THR A 367 42.91 -10.96 0.60
N VAL A 368 42.12 -10.06 1.19
CA VAL A 368 42.44 -8.62 1.26
C VAL A 368 43.64 -8.45 2.21
N PRO A 369 44.77 -7.85 1.77
CA PRO A 369 45.87 -7.52 2.68
C PRO A 369 45.38 -6.50 3.71
N ASP A 370 45.66 -6.75 4.97
CA ASP A 370 45.43 -5.80 6.07
C ASP A 370 46.44 -4.66 5.91
N GLU A 371 46.00 -3.49 5.44
CA GLU A 371 46.81 -2.26 5.48
C GLU A 371 46.82 -1.76 6.93
N GLY A 372 47.54 -2.48 7.79
CA GLY A 372 47.93 -2.04 9.12
C GLY A 372 49.05 -1.01 9.03
N GLU A 373 48.81 0.14 9.68
CA GLU A 373 49.79 1.09 10.23
C GLU A 373 51.13 1.23 9.49
N ASP A 374 51.17 2.12 8.49
CA ASP A 374 52.42 2.82 8.17
C ASP A 374 52.50 4.09 9.04
N ASP A 375 53.12 3.92 10.21
CA ASP A 375 53.80 4.98 10.96
C ASP A 375 55.02 5.46 10.15
N GLN A 376 55.00 6.72 9.69
CA GLN A 376 56.08 7.72 9.78
C GLN A 376 55.75 9.01 9.04
#